data_AF-A0A4V1W4G2-F1
#
_entry.id   AF-A0A4V1W4G2-F1
#
_cell.length_a   1.000
_cell.length_b   1.000
_cell.length_c   1.000
_cell.angle_alpha   90.00
_cell.angle_beta   90.00
_cell.angle_gamma   90.00
#
_symmetry.space_group_name_H-M   'P 1'
#
loop_
_entity.id
_entity.type
_entity.pdbx_description
1 polymer ?
#
loop_
_entity_poly.entity_id
_entity_poly.type
_entity_poly.pdbx_seq_one_letter_code
_entity_poly.pdbx_strand_id
1 'polypeptide(L)'
;RYAVPGMERLPADTCTSLNSMIQGATFRFDVGQQRLYLTVPQLYMSNQARGYIAPEYWDNGITAALLNYDFSGNRVRDSYGGTS
;
A
#
# COMPACT_ATOMS: atom_id res chain seq x y z
N ARG A 1 9.48 6.81 -10.41
CA ARG A 1 10.14 5.48 -10.29
C ARG A 1 11.63 5.76 -10.26
N TYR A 2 12.29 5.66 -9.11
CA TYR A 2 13.74 5.81 -9.05
C TYR A 2 14.34 4.53 -9.65
N ALA A 3 14.76 4.60 -10.91
CA ALA A 3 15.58 3.56 -11.50
C ALA A 3 16.96 3.69 -10.87
N VAL A 4 17.42 2.63 -10.20
CA VAL A 4 18.77 2.57 -9.70
C VAL A 4 19.68 2.29 -10.90
N PRO A 5 20.60 3.20 -11.26
CA PRO A 5 21.51 2.97 -12.39
C PRO A 5 22.35 1.70 -12.15
N GLY A 6 22.46 0.83 -13.17
CA GLY A 6 23.24 -0.42 -13.08
C GLY A 6 22.52 -1.62 -12.46
N MET A 7 21.22 -1.54 -12.23
CA MET A 7 20.38 -2.70 -11.87
C MET A 7 19.52 -3.16 -13.07
N GLU A 8 20.17 -3.60 -14.15
CA GLU A 8 19.44 -4.29 -15.23
C GLU A 8 18.83 -5.60 -14.73
N ARG A 9 17.68 -5.97 -15.30
CA ARG A 9 17.02 -7.24 -14.98
C ARG A 9 17.90 -8.41 -15.44
N LEU A 10 18.44 -9.15 -14.49
CA LEU A 10 19.16 -10.39 -14.78
C LEU A 10 18.20 -11.48 -15.29
N PRO A 11 18.69 -12.43 -16.10
CA PRO A 11 17.95 -13.66 -16.40
C PRO A 11 17.52 -14.38 -15.11
N ALA A 12 16.36 -15.03 -15.13
CA ALA A 12 15.75 -15.61 -13.93
C ALA A 12 16.64 -16.63 -13.21
N ASP A 13 17.48 -17.35 -13.95
CA ASP A 13 18.31 -18.44 -13.43
C ASP A 13 19.77 -18.03 -13.16
N THR A 14 20.08 -16.73 -13.24
CA THR A 14 21.42 -16.24 -12.93
C THR A 14 21.59 -16.07 -11.41
N CYS A 15 22.39 -16.94 -10.80
CA CYS A 15 22.83 -16.76 -9.41
C CYS A 15 24.00 -15.77 -9.38
N THR A 16 23.81 -14.61 -8.74
CA THR A 16 24.86 -13.60 -8.55
C THR A 16 24.92 -13.14 -7.10
N SER A 17 26.04 -12.55 -6.71
CA SER A 17 26.24 -12.12 -5.34
C SER A 17 25.54 -10.79 -5.04
N LEU A 18 24.84 -10.73 -3.90
CA LEU A 18 24.09 -9.54 -3.48
C LEU A 18 25.00 -8.32 -3.29
N ASN A 19 26.18 -8.52 -2.70
CA ASN A 19 27.16 -7.45 -2.43
C ASN A 19 27.79 -6.88 -3.71
N SER A 20 27.84 -7.65 -4.81
CA SER A 20 28.32 -7.15 -6.11
C SER A 20 27.24 -6.39 -6.88
N MET A 21 25.96 -6.69 -6.63
CA MET A 21 24.84 -5.99 -7.30
C MET A 21 24.46 -4.68 -6.62
N ILE A 22 24.44 -4.67 -5.28
CA ILE A 22 23.94 -3.51 -4.51
C ILE A 22 25.07 -3.03 -3.61
N GLN A 23 25.55 -1.82 -3.88
CA GLN A 23 26.58 -1.18 -3.06
C GLN A 23 26.10 -1.05 -1.61
N GLY A 24 26.91 -1.56 -0.67
CA GLY A 24 26.58 -1.53 0.76
C GLY A 24 25.62 -2.63 1.22
N ALA A 25 25.18 -3.54 0.35
CA ALA A 25 24.43 -4.71 0.78
C ALA A 25 25.33 -5.81 1.36
N THR A 26 24.83 -6.55 2.34
CA THR A 26 25.55 -7.65 3.01
C THR A 26 24.67 -8.89 3.14
N PHE A 27 25.30 -10.06 3.22
CA PHE A 27 24.63 -11.31 3.55
C PHE A 27 25.46 -12.10 4.58
N ARG A 28 24.79 -12.76 5.52
CA ARG A 28 25.42 -13.64 6.51
C ARG A 28 24.49 -14.78 6.85
N PHE A 29 24.96 -16.02 6.69
CA PHE A 29 24.20 -17.20 7.09
C PHE A 29 24.66 -17.68 8.47
N ASP A 30 23.72 -17.84 9.38
CA ASP A 30 23.92 -18.42 10.71
C ASP A 30 23.35 -19.84 10.70
N VAL A 31 24.25 -20.83 10.60
CA VAL A 31 23.88 -22.25 10.54
C VAL A 31 23.25 -22.73 11.85
N GLY A 32 23.69 -22.21 12.99
CA GLY A 32 23.20 -22.60 14.31
C GLY A 32 21.75 -22.18 14.54
N GLN A 33 21.32 -21.07 13.95
CA GLN A 33 19.95 -20.57 14.00
C GLN A 33 19.13 -20.85 12.73
N GLN A 34 19.73 -21.49 11.72
CA GLN A 34 19.15 -21.66 10.37
C GLN A 34 18.61 -20.34 9.81
N ARG A 35 19.35 -19.24 10.01
CA ARG A 35 18.89 -17.90 9.67
C ARG A 35 19.82 -17.22 8.68
N LEU A 36 19.24 -16.72 7.60
CA LEU A 36 19.91 -15.87 6.63
C LEU A 36 19.62 -14.40 6.96
N TYR A 37 20.67 -13.64 7.27
CA TYR A 37 20.62 -12.20 7.45
C TYR A 37 20.99 -11.51 6.15
N LEU A 38 20.11 -10.64 5.65
CA LEU A 38 20.32 -9.80 4.47
C LEU A 38 20.18 -8.34 4.88
N THR A 39 21.13 -7.51 4.47
CA THR A 39 21.06 -6.05 4.67
C THR A 39 21.07 -5.38 3.31
N VAL A 40 20.09 -4.51 3.06
CA VAL A 40 19.99 -3.71 1.82
C VAL A 40 19.76 -2.26 2.22
N PRO A 41 20.55 -1.29 1.71
CA PRO A 41 20.31 0.12 2.00
C PRO A 41 18.94 0.58 1.48
N GLN A 42 18.23 1.37 2.29
CA GLN A 42 16.85 1.81 2.00
C GLN A 42 16.73 2.60 0.67
N LEU A 43 17.80 3.27 0.24
CA LEU A 43 17.87 3.94 -1.08
C LEU A 43 17.50 3.02 -2.25
N TYR A 44 17.81 1.72 -2.14
CA TYR A 44 17.55 0.72 -3.17
C TYR A 44 16.21 0.00 -2.99
N MET A 45 15.44 0.32 -1.94
CA MET A 45 14.15 -0.28 -1.66
C MET A 45 13.01 0.57 -2.25
N SER A 46 11.94 -0.10 -2.67
CA SER A 46 10.70 0.60 -3.03
C SER A 46 10.09 1.20 -1.75
N ASN A 47 10.09 2.52 -1.64
CA ASN A 47 9.40 3.21 -0.56
C ASN A 47 7.89 3.08 -0.75
N GLN A 48 7.27 2.16 0.00
CA GLN A 48 5.82 2.11 0.16
C GLN A 48 5.42 3.03 1.32
N ALA A 49 4.39 3.84 1.14
CA ALA A 49 3.84 4.64 2.23
C ALA A 49 3.29 3.73 3.33
N ARG A 50 3.31 4.18 4.59
CA ARG A 50 2.65 3.45 5.67
C ARG A 50 1.15 3.29 5.34
N GLY A 51 0.66 2.06 5.38
CA GLY A 51 -0.72 1.74 4.98
C GLY A 51 -0.93 1.51 3.48
N TYR A 52 0.14 1.39 2.69
CA TYR A 52 0.02 1.00 1.28
C TYR A 52 -0.60 -0.39 1.13
N ILE A 53 -1.58 -0.49 0.23
CA ILE A 53 -2.22 -1.74 -0.17
C ILE A 53 -1.92 -1.92 -1.66
N ALA A 54 -1.34 -3.06 -2.03
CA ALA A 54 -1.00 -3.34 -3.41
C ALA A 54 -2.27 -3.41 -4.31
N PRO A 55 -2.23 -2.90 -5.55
CA PRO A 55 -3.40 -2.86 -6.44
C PRO A 55 -4.00 -4.24 -6.73
N GLU A 56 -3.22 -5.31 -6.63
CA GLU A 56 -3.68 -6.69 -6.81
C GLU A 56 -4.69 -7.12 -5.74
N TYR A 57 -4.76 -6.40 -4.61
CA TYR A 57 -5.73 -6.61 -3.54
C TYR A 57 -6.95 -5.67 -3.63
N TRP A 58 -7.01 -4.77 -4.61
CA TRP A 58 -8.14 -3.87 -4.76
C TRP A 58 -9.29 -4.61 -5.45
N ASP A 59 -10.49 -4.53 -4.89
CA ASP A 59 -11.70 -5.03 -5.53
C ASP A 59 -12.28 -3.95 -6.44
N ASN A 60 -12.55 -4.28 -7.71
CA ASN A 60 -13.22 -3.38 -8.64
C ASN A 60 -14.73 -3.32 -8.39
N GLY A 61 -15.23 -4.15 -7.47
CA GLY A 61 -16.64 -4.34 -7.22
C GLY A 61 -17.31 -5.05 -8.38
N ILE A 62 -18.63 -4.88 -8.45
CA ILE A 62 -19.47 -5.46 -9.49
C ILE A 62 -20.21 -4.35 -10.25
N THR A 63 -20.61 -4.63 -11.48
CA THR A 63 -21.50 -3.73 -12.21
C THR A 63 -22.88 -3.70 -11.54
N ALA A 64 -23.30 -2.54 -11.04
CA ALA A 64 -24.57 -2.37 -10.32
C ALA A 64 -25.22 -1.02 -10.63
N ALA A 65 -26.54 -0.96 -10.50
CA ALA A 65 -27.31 0.28 -10.48
C ALA A 65 -27.74 0.59 -9.04
N LEU A 66 -27.62 1.84 -8.60
CA LEU A 66 -27.98 2.29 -7.24
C LEU A 66 -28.96 3.46 -7.33
N LEU A 67 -30.09 3.36 -6.62
CA LEU A 67 -31.05 4.44 -6.44
C LEU A 67 -31.37 4.59 -4.96
N ASN A 68 -31.10 5.78 -4.41
CA ASN A 68 -31.45 6.13 -3.05
C ASN A 68 -32.39 7.35 -3.07
N TYR A 69 -33.52 7.25 -2.38
CA TYR A 69 -34.49 8.34 -2.22
C TYR A 69 -34.83 8.50 -0.74
N ASP A 70 -34.76 9.74 -0.24
CA ASP A 70 -35.17 10.11 1.12
C ASP A 70 -36.21 11.23 1.03
N PHE A 71 -37.33 11.05 1.73
CA PHE A 71 -38.38 12.06 1.85
C PHE A 71 -38.75 12.23 3.31
N SER A 72 -38.38 13.39 3.85
CA SER A 72 -38.66 13.77 5.23
C SER A 72 -39.47 15.08 5.27
N GLY A 73 -40.39 15.17 6.22
CA GLY A 73 -41.28 16.31 6.37
C GLY A 73 -41.60 16.58 7.84
N ASN A 74 -41.56 17.84 8.23
CA ASN A 74 -41.91 18.29 9.58
C ASN A 74 -42.94 19.41 9.50
N ARG A 75 -43.95 19.38 10.38
CA ARG A 75 -44.93 20.46 10.52
C ARG A 75 -45.04 20.87 11.97
N VAL A 76 -44.48 22.02 12.28
CA VAL A 76 -44.62 22.68 13.58
C VAL A 76 -45.72 23.74 13.46
N ARG A 77 -46.62 23.80 14.44
CA ARG A 77 -47.61 24.87 14.59
C ARG A 77 -47.47 25.46 15.98
N ASP A 78 -47.20 26.75 16.06
CA ASP A 78 -47.27 27.51 17.31
C ASP A 78 -48.57 28.30 17.36
N SER A 79 -49.25 28.24 18.49
CA SER A 79 -50.48 29.00 18.74
C SER A 79 -50.19 30.04 19.82
N TYR A 80 -49.80 31.24 19.42
CA TYR A 80 -49.74 32.38 20.35
C TYR A 80 -51.10 33.09 20.36
N GLY A 81 -52.02 32.58 21.18
CA GLY A 81 -53.30 33.22 21.47
C GLY A 81 -53.17 34.14 22.67
N GLY A 82 -52.80 35.40 22.46
CA GLY A 82 -52.83 36.45 23.47
C GLY A 82 -53.88 37.50 23.09
N THR A 83 -55.01 37.48 23.78
CA THR A 83 -56.01 38.56 23.74
C THR A 83 -55.52 39.75 24.56
N SER A 84 -55.53 40.93 23.97
CA SER A 84 -55.66 42.22 24.67
C SER A 84 -56.76 43.03 23.99
#